data_AF-A0A2U2EKM6-F1
#
_entry.id   AF-A0A2U2EKM6-F1
#
_cell.length_a   1.000
_cell.length_b   1.000
_cell.length_c   1.000
_cell.angle_alpha   90.00
_cell.angle_beta   90.00
_cell.angle_gamma   90.00
#
_symmetry.space_group_name_H-M   'P 1'
#
loop_
_entity.id
_entity.type
_entity.pdbx_description
1 polymer ?
#
loop_
_entity_poly.entity_id
_entity_poly.type
_entity_poly.pdbx_seq_one_letter_code
_entity_poly.pdbx_strand_id
1 'polypeptide(L)' 'MYNVRETAAVLGVNVHLVYELINRKLLPALRLGSLKVRKSTLIDFVERYEGMYLSDLDNIKELQQNMN' A
#
# COMPACT_ATOMS: atom_id res chain seq x y z
N MET A 1 -14.29 -4.01 5.19
CA MET A 1 -13.25 -2.97 5.34
C MET A 1 -12.18 -3.53 6.25
N TYR A 2 -10.94 -3.14 6.03
CA TYR A 2 -9.80 -3.64 6.79
C TYR A 2 -9.26 -2.53 7.70
N ASN A 3 -8.87 -2.88 8.92
CA ASN A 3 -8.07 -1.99 9.76
C ASN A 3 -6.59 -2.05 9.34
N VAL A 4 -5.72 -1.25 9.98
CA VAL A 4 -4.29 -1.19 9.63
C VAL A 4 -3.57 -2.53 9.79
N ARG A 5 -3.87 -3.30 10.85
CA ARG A 5 -3.26 -4.63 11.08
C ARG A 5 -3.70 -5.65 10.04
N GLU A 6 -4.98 -5.66 9.71
CA GLU A 6 -5.52 -6.53 8.65
C GLU A 6 -4.97 -6.15 7.28
N THR A 7 -4.83 -4.85 7.01
CA THR A 7 -4.23 -4.34 5.77
C THR A 7 -2.77 -4.77 5.64
N ALA A 8 -2.00 -4.64 6.73
CA ALA A 8 -0.62 -5.11 6.80
C ALA A 8 -0.52 -6.61 6.52
N ALA A 9 -1.40 -7.42 7.12
CA ALA A 9 -1.46 -8.86 6.87
C ALA A 9 -1.81 -9.21 5.42
N VAL A 10 -2.79 -8.51 4.82
CA VAL A 10 -3.19 -8.72 3.41
C VAL A 10 -2.05 -8.37 2.44
N LEU A 11 -1.33 -7.29 2.69
CA LEU A 11 -0.23 -6.84 1.84
C LEU A 11 1.09 -7.56 2.13
N GLY A 12 1.19 -8.34 3.22
CA GLY A 12 2.42 -9.00 3.63
C GLY A 12 3.50 -8.05 4.11
N VAL A 13 3.13 -6.93 4.73
CA VAL A 13 4.05 -5.87 5.19
C VAL A 13 3.86 -5.56 6.68
N ASN A 14 4.75 -4.74 7.24
CA ASN A 14 4.59 -4.25 8.60
C ASN A 14 3.54 -3.11 8.68
N VAL A 15 2.98 -2.90 9.88
CA VAL A 15 1.95 -1.85 10.10
C VAL A 15 2.46 -0.42 9.92
N HIS A 16 3.75 -0.16 10.13
CA HIS A 16 4.34 1.17 9.95
C HIS A 16 4.30 1.59 8.48
N LEU A 17 4.63 0.68 7.56
CA LEU A 17 4.55 0.92 6.13
C LEU A 17 3.11 1.26 5.70
N VAL A 18 2.10 0.58 6.27
CA VAL A 18 0.69 0.92 5.99
C VAL A 18 0.37 2.36 6.40
N TYR A 19 0.85 2.83 7.56
CA TYR A 19 0.68 4.22 7.97
C TYR A 19 1.40 5.19 7.02
N GLU A 20 2.62 4.87 6.58
CA GLU A 20 3.37 5.69 5.63
C GLU A 20 2.65 5.82 4.28
N LEU A 21 2.14 4.71 3.73
CA LEU A 21 1.34 4.71 2.50
C LEU A 21 0.07 5.57 2.63
N ILE A 22 -0.61 5.50 3.77
CA ILE A 22 -1.79 6.33 4.05
C ILE A 22 -1.42 7.81 4.17
N ASN A 23 -0.33 8.12 4.89
CA ASN A 23 0.14 9.50 5.11
C ASN A 23 0.55 10.17 3.80
N ARG A 24 1.24 9.42 2.92
CA ARG A 24 1.64 9.85 1.57
C ARG A 24 0.50 9.83 0.55
N LYS A 25 -0.73 9.50 0.96
CA LYS A 25 -1.94 9.40 0.11
C LYS A 25 -1.85 8.35 -1.01
N LEU A 26 -0.89 7.42 -0.91
CA LEU A 26 -0.73 6.30 -1.85
C LEU A 26 -1.78 5.22 -1.59
N LEU A 27 -2.19 5.04 -0.34
CA LEU A 27 -3.26 4.12 0.07
C LEU A 27 -4.38 4.89 0.79
N PRO A 28 -5.41 5.37 0.08
CA PRO A 28 -6.50 6.11 0.69
C PRO A 28 -7.23 5.33 1.79
N ALA A 29 -7.51 5.99 2.92
CA ALA A 29 -8.19 5.40 4.07
C ALA A 29 -9.26 6.34 4.63
N LEU A 30 -10.26 5.75 5.30
CA LEU A 30 -11.31 6.45 6.03
C LEU A 30 -11.00 6.45 7.53
N ARG A 31 -11.30 7.56 8.22
CA ARG A 31 -11.24 7.64 9.69
C ARG A 31 -12.63 7.41 10.29
N LEU A 32 -12.85 6.28 10.94
CA LEU A 32 -14.08 5.94 11.69
C LEU A 32 -13.68 5.52 13.12
N GLY A 33 -13.16 6.46 13.90
CA GLY A 33 -12.45 6.21 15.16
C GLY A 33 -11.06 5.61 14.96
N SER A 34 -10.96 4.55 14.15
CA SER A 34 -9.72 3.96 13.63
C SER A 34 -9.65 4.13 12.11
N LEU A 35 -8.45 3.97 11.54
CA LEU A 35 -8.26 3.95 10.09
C LEU A 35 -8.84 2.66 9.49
N LYS A 36 -9.58 2.81 8.40
CA LYS A 36 -10.17 1.72 7.62
C LYS A 36 -9.78 1.86 6.14
N VAL A 37 -9.39 0.75 5.52
CA VAL A 37 -9.10 0.64 4.09
C VAL A 37 -10.18 -0.22 3.45
N ARG A 38 -10.72 0.21 2.31
CA ARG A 38 -11.70 -0.59 1.54
C ARG A 38 -11.00 -1.74 0.83
N LYS A 39 -11.74 -2.82 0.59
CA LYS A 39 -11.25 -3.93 -0.25
C LYS A 39 -10.89 -3.44 -1.65
N SER A 40 -11.76 -2.65 -2.28
CA SER A 40 -11.49 -2.08 -3.61
C SER A 40 -10.21 -1.25 -3.62
N THR A 41 -9.99 -0.42 -2.60
CA THR A 41 -8.75 0.37 -2.50
C THR A 41 -7.48 -0.47 -2.40
N LEU A 42 -7.52 -1.65 -1.79
CA LEU A 42 -6.37 -2.57 -1.80
C LEU A 42 -6.15 -3.18 -3.18
N ILE A 43 -7.22 -3.52 -3.90
CA ILE A 43 -7.14 -4.03 -5.27
C ILE A 43 -6.55 -2.95 -6.19
N ASP A 44 -7.13 -1.75 -6.19
CA ASP A 44 -6.65 -0.61 -6.98
C ASP A 44 -5.18 -0.26 -6.68
N PHE A 45 -4.76 -0.41 -5.42
CA PHE A 45 -3.38 -0.17 -5.00
C PHE A 45 -2.41 -1.20 -5.60
N VAL A 46 -2.75 -2.49 -5.49
CA VAL A 46 -1.89 -3.56 -6.04
C VAL A 46 -1.82 -3.46 -7.55
N GLU A 47 -2.95 -3.26 -8.25
CA GLU A 47 -2.97 -3.09 -9.70
C GLU A 47 -2.14 -1.89 -10.18
N ARG A 48 -2.19 -0.76 -9.44
CA ARG A 48 -1.43 0.45 -9.80
C ARG A 48 0.07 0.29 -9.65
N TYR A 49 0.51 -0.42 -8.61
CA TYR A 49 1.92 -0.51 -8.22
C TYR A 49 2.53 -1.89 -8.53
N GLU A 50 1.80 -2.75 -9.24
CA GLU A 50 2.33 -4.00 -9.76
C GLU A 50 3.56 -3.72 -10.62
N GLY A 51 4.64 -4.47 -10.39
CA GLY A 51 5.87 -4.26 -11.14
C GLY A 51 6.69 -3.04 -10.71
N MET A 52 6.44 -2.44 -9.54
CA MET A 52 7.19 -1.28 -9.05
C MET A 52 7.98 -1.55 -7.75
N TYR A 53 9.12 -0.87 -7.58
CA TYR A 53 9.86 -0.76 -6.32
C TYR A 53 9.23 0.28 -5.40
N LEU A 54 8.65 -0.16 -4.28
CA LEU A 54 8.02 0.70 -3.26
C LEU A 54 8.82 0.77 -1.95
N SER A 55 10.08 0.32 -1.95
CA SER A 55 10.95 0.38 -0.77
C SER A 55 11.37 1.81 -0.40
N ASP A 56 11.42 2.70 -1.39
CA ASP A 56 11.59 4.15 -1.22
C ASP A 56 10.35 4.84 -1.80
N LEU A 57 9.46 5.30 -0.90
CA LEU A 57 8.21 5.94 -1.28
C LEU A 57 8.39 7.38 -1.78
N ASP A 58 9.60 7.95 -1.73
CA ASP A 58 9.95 9.21 -2.38
C ASP A 58 10.47 9.01 -3.82
N ASN A 59 10.80 7.75 -4.17
CA ASN A 59 11.37 7.38 -5.46
C ASN A 59 10.79 6.05 -5.97
N ILE A 60 9.46 6.02 -6.12
CA ILE A 60 8.76 4.87 -6.69
C ILE A 60 9.14 4.76 -8.16
N LYS A 61 9.65 3.60 -8.55
CA LYS A 61 10.15 3.32 -9.90
C LYS A 61 9.79 1.91 -10.33
N GLU A 62 9.81 1.64 -11.62
CA GLU A 62 9.57 0.29 -12.15
C GLU A 62 10.65 -0.69 -11.66
N LEU A 63 10.25 -1.95 -11.43
CA LEU A 63 11.15 -3.07 -11.29
C LEU A 63 11.92 -3.19 -12.61
N GLN A 64 13.21 -2.88 -12.61
CA GLN A 64 14.03 -3.14 -13.78
C GLN A 64 14.09 -4.64 -14.00
N GLN A 65 13.33 -5.12 -14.98
CA GLN A 65 13.46 -6.45 -15.52
C GLN A 65 14.82 -6.47 -16.21
N ASN A 66 15.84 -7.07 -15.58
CA ASN A 66 16.98 -7.54 -16.33
C ASN A 66 16.47 -8.67 -17.23
N MET A 67 15.96 -8.31 -18.41
CA MET A 67 15.78 -9.26 -19.51
C MET A 67 17.20 -9.63 -19.97
N ASN A 68 17.72 -10.72 -19.41
CA ASN A 68 18.76 -11.52 -20.04
C ASN A 68 18.10 -12.58 -20.93
#